data_AF-A0A2N3EZQ3-F1
#
_entry.id   AF-A0A2N3EZQ3-F1
#
_cell.length_a   1.000
_cell.length_b   1.000
_cell.length_c   1.000
_cell.angle_alpha   90.00
_cell.angle_beta   90.00
_cell.angle_gamma   90.00
#
_symmetry.space_group_name_H-M   'P 1'
#
loop_
_entity.id
_entity.type
_entity.pdbx_description
1 polymer ?
#
loop_
_entity_poly.entity_id
_entity_poly.type
_entity_poly.pdbx_seq_one_letter_code
_entity_poly.pdbx_strand_id
1 'polypeptide(L)' 'MAQSIVTRHSAAASVGEELRRAIHAAMQRIADYRAYRRTIRELSHLSAHDLADLGLHHSEIQRVAYESVYGARA' A
#
# COMPACT_ATOMS: atom_id res chain seq x y z
N MET A 1 -29.53 -2.94 36.19
CA MET A 1 -28.73 -1.76 35.80
C MET A 1 -28.35 -1.93 34.35
N ALA A 2 -28.99 -1.16 33.48
CA ALA A 2 -28.96 -1.35 32.03
C ALA A 2 -28.48 -0.07 31.37
N GLN A 3 -27.39 -0.12 30.60
CA GLN A 3 -27.11 0.83 29.51
C GLN A 3 -26.29 0.11 28.42
N SER A 4 -26.98 -0.46 27.44
CA SER A 4 -26.39 -0.80 26.14
C SER A 4 -26.32 0.49 25.31
N ILE A 5 -25.11 1.00 25.07
CA ILE A 5 -24.89 2.15 24.18
C ILE A 5 -25.16 1.67 22.75
N VAL A 6 -26.38 1.89 22.26
CA VAL A 6 -26.72 1.75 20.85
C VAL A 6 -26.25 3.04 20.17
N THR A 7 -25.05 3.02 19.61
CA THR A 7 -24.53 4.10 18.77
C THR A 7 -25.37 4.16 17.49
N ARG A 8 -26.45 4.94 17.50
CA ARG A 8 -27.21 5.29 16.30
C ARG A 8 -26.41 6.28 15.49
N HIS A 9 -25.59 5.78 14.57
CA HIS A 9 -25.03 6.62 13.53
C HIS A 9 -26.19 6.97 12.55
N SER A 10 -26.49 8.26 12.40
CA SER A 10 -27.55 8.79 11.54
C SER A 10 -27.16 8.68 10.07
N ALA A 11 -28.06 8.24 9.17
CA ALA A 11 -27.75 7.94 7.76
C ALA A 11 -27.09 9.09 6.95
N ALA A 12 -27.24 10.35 7.37
CA ALA A 12 -26.51 11.47 6.77
C ALA A 12 -25.02 11.52 7.18
N ALA A 13 -24.69 11.01 8.38
CA ALA A 13 -23.32 10.90 8.87
C ALA A 13 -22.55 9.69 8.30
N SER A 14 -23.21 8.69 7.69
CA SER A 14 -22.55 7.50 7.11
C SER A 14 -21.98 7.82 5.77
N VAL A 15 -22.79 8.47 4.91
CA VAL A 15 -22.39 8.72 3.53
C VAL A 15 -21.15 9.60 3.48
N GLY A 16 -21.08 10.63 4.33
CA GLY A 16 -19.88 11.47 4.45
C GLY A 16 -18.66 10.70 4.98
N GLU A 17 -18.86 9.78 5.91
CA GLU A 17 -17.79 8.95 6.48
C GLU A 17 -17.31 7.86 5.51
N GLU A 18 -18.22 7.25 4.75
CA GLU A 18 -17.91 6.31 3.67
C GLU A 18 -17.13 6.98 2.55
N LEU A 19 -17.51 8.21 2.16
CA LEU A 19 -16.77 9.00 1.18
C LEU A 19 -15.36 9.31 1.68
N ARG A 20 -15.21 9.71 2.95
CA ARG A 20 -13.89 9.95 3.57
C ARG A 20 -13.02 8.70 3.53
N ARG A 21 -13.55 7.55 3.92
CA ARG A 21 -12.83 6.27 3.84
C ARG A 21 -12.43 5.93 2.41
N ALA A 22 -13.33 6.13 1.45
CA ALA A 22 -13.05 5.88 0.04
C ALA A 22 -11.94 6.80 -0.50
N ILE A 23 -11.98 8.10 -0.19
CA ILE A 23 -10.94 9.06 -0.58
C ILE A 23 -9.60 8.67 0.07
N HIS A 24 -9.60 8.37 1.37
CA HIS A 24 -8.39 7.93 2.07
C HIS A 24 -7.78 6.68 1.44
N ALA A 25 -8.58 5.66 1.15
CA ALA A 25 -8.12 4.44 0.49
C ALA A 25 -7.58 4.71 -0.92
N ALA A 26 -8.22 5.59 -1.68
CA ALA A 26 -7.75 5.98 -3.00
C ALA A 26 -6.40 6.72 -2.93
N MET A 27 -6.24 7.64 -1.98
CA MET A 27 -4.99 8.36 -1.76
C MET A 27 -3.86 7.42 -1.33
N GLN A 28 -4.13 6.48 -0.43
CA GLN A 28 -3.18 5.44 -0.03
C GLN A 28 -2.73 4.63 -1.24
N ARG A 29 -3.67 4.13 -2.06
CA ARG A 29 -3.35 3.33 -3.24
C ARG A 29 -2.49 4.08 -4.27
N ILE A 30 -2.69 5.39 -4.42
CA ILE A 30 -1.84 6.24 -5.27
C ILE A 30 -0.44 6.37 -4.67
N ALA A 31 -0.34 6.58 -3.36
CA ALA A 31 0.94 6.67 -2.66
C ALA A 31 1.73 5.36 -2.78
N ASP A 32 1.08 4.22 -2.55
CA ASP A 32 1.67 2.89 -2.67
C ASP A 32 2.14 2.65 -4.11
N TYR A 33 1.32 2.98 -5.11
CA TYR A 33 1.71 2.82 -6.51
C TYR A 33 2.92 3.68 -6.88
N ARG A 34 3.00 4.91 -6.36
CA ARG A 34 4.17 5.79 -6.54
C ARG A 34 5.42 5.21 -5.88
N ALA A 35 5.30 4.70 -4.66
CA ALA A 35 6.40 4.03 -3.97
C ALA A 35 6.89 2.82 -4.77
N TYR A 36 6.00 1.94 -5.22
CA TYR A 36 6.33 0.78 -6.04
C TYR A 36 7.09 1.15 -7.32
N ARG A 37 6.58 2.15 -8.06
CA ARG A 37 7.23 2.64 -9.30
C ARG A 37 8.58 3.30 -9.03
N ARG A 38 8.76 3.91 -7.86
CA ARG A 38 10.04 4.46 -7.42
C ARG A 38 11.03 3.35 -7.12
N THR A 39 10.63 2.36 -6.32
CA THR A 39 11.47 1.20 -5.97
C THR A 39 11.91 0.43 -7.21
N ILE A 40 11.01 0.20 -8.18
CA ILE A 40 11.41 -0.42 -9.45
C ILE A 40 12.48 0.40 -10.16
N ARG A 41 12.31 1.72 -10.28
CA ARG A 41 13.32 2.56 -10.96
C ARG A 41 14.66 2.52 -10.25
N GLU A 42 14.66 2.61 -8.92
CA GLU A 42 15.89 2.61 -8.13
C GLU A 42 16.61 1.26 -8.27
N LEU A 43 15.90 0.14 -8.16
CA LEU A 43 16.48 -1.20 -8.33
C LEU A 43 16.91 -1.48 -9.78
N SER A 44 16.14 -1.05 -10.77
CA SER A 44 16.48 -1.21 -12.20
C SER A 44 17.63 -0.29 -12.65
N HIS A 45 17.97 0.73 -11.88
CA HIS A 45 19.16 1.56 -12.12
C HIS A 45 20.44 0.92 -11.57
N LEU A 46 20.34 -0.06 -10.69
CA LEU A 46 21.50 -0.80 -10.18
C LEU A 46 22.07 -1.72 -11.26
N SER A 47 23.39 -1.93 -11.22
CA SER A 47 24.03 -2.87 -12.13
C SER A 47 23.71 -4.32 -11.74
N ALA A 48 23.93 -5.26 -12.66
CA ALA A 48 23.78 -6.69 -12.36
C ALA A 48 24.69 -7.15 -11.22
N HIS A 49 25.86 -6.52 -11.04
CA HIS A 49 26.77 -6.82 -9.94
C HIS A 49 26.22 -6.30 -8.61
N ASP A 50 25.76 -5.04 -8.56
CA ASP A 50 25.17 -4.46 -7.34
C ASP A 50 23.93 -5.24 -6.90
N LEU A 51 23.10 -5.69 -7.85
CA LEU A 51 21.97 -6.56 -7.56
C LEU A 51 22.43 -7.92 -7.01
N ALA A 52 23.45 -8.52 -7.59
CA ALA A 52 24.00 -9.80 -7.12
C ALA A 52 24.61 -9.69 -5.71
N ASP A 53 25.23 -8.56 -5.38
CA ASP A 53 25.76 -8.29 -4.03
C ASP A 53 24.64 -8.21 -2.98
N LEU A 54 23.46 -7.75 -3.39
CA LEU A 54 22.23 -7.79 -2.58
C LEU A 54 21.56 -9.18 -2.58
N GLY A 55 22.10 -10.15 -3.30
CA GLY A 55 21.50 -11.48 -3.48
C GLY A 55 20.24 -11.47 -4.37
N LEU A 56 20.09 -10.46 -5.22
CA LEU A 56 18.93 -10.27 -6.09
C LEU A 56 19.28 -10.49 -7.56
N HIS A 57 18.29 -10.97 -8.32
CA HIS A 57 18.37 -11.03 -9.78
C HIS A 57 17.43 -10.00 -10.40
N HIS A 58 17.69 -9.57 -11.65
CA HIS A 58 16.88 -8.54 -12.31
C HIS A 58 15.40 -8.95 -12.47
N SER A 59 15.11 -10.25 -12.55
CA SER A 59 13.75 -10.80 -12.55
C SER A 59 13.02 -10.60 -11.21
N GLU A 60 13.77 -10.53 -10.10
CA GLU A 60 13.23 -10.40 -8.75
C GLU A 60 12.84 -8.96 -8.40
N ILE A 61 13.30 -7.97 -9.18
CA ILE A 61 13.05 -6.54 -8.92
C ILE A 61 11.55 -6.25 -8.76
N GLN A 62 10.71 -6.79 -9.66
CA GLN A 62 9.25 -6.57 -9.57
C GLN A 62 8.67 -7.20 -8.31
N ARG A 63 9.10 -8.43 -7.97
CA ARG A 63 8.62 -9.15 -6.79
C ARG A 63 9.02 -8.42 -5.50
N VAL A 64 10.28 -8.04 -5.37
CA VAL A 64 10.82 -7.35 -4.19
C VAL A 64 10.23 -5.95 -4.04
N ALA A 65 10.08 -5.21 -5.13
CA ALA A 65 9.44 -3.90 -5.10
C ALA A 65 7.97 -4.00 -4.66
N TYR A 66 7.27 -5.04 -5.12
CA TYR A 66 5.89 -5.30 -4.69
C TYR A 66 5.84 -5.66 -3.21
N GLU A 67 6.68 -6.58 -2.76
CA GLU A 67 6.77 -7.03 -1.37
C GLU A 67 7.13 -5.90 -0.39
N SER A 68 8.03 -5.00 -0.80
CA SER A 68 8.43 -3.83 0.00
C SER A 68 7.30 -2.83 0.23
N VAL A 69 6.32 -2.75 -0.68
CA VAL A 69 5.23 -1.75 -0.63
C VAL A 69 3.94 -2.36 -0.10
N TYR A 70 3.57 -3.54 -0.59
CA TYR A 70 2.30 -4.19 -0.27
C TYR A 70 2.44 -5.32 0.76
N GLY A 71 3.66 -5.66 1.17
CA GLY A 71 3.97 -6.80 2.03
C GLY A 71 4.08 -8.12 1.25
N ALA A 72 4.50 -9.17 1.95
CA ALA A 72 4.45 -10.52 1.41
C ALA A 72 2.99 -10.91 1.17
N ARG A 73 2.69 -11.37 -0.05
CA ARG A 73 1.38 -11.97 -0.37
C ARG A 73 1.29 -13.27 0.45
N ALA A 74 0.52 -13.25 1.53
CA ALA A 74 0.18 -14.44 2.31
C ALA A 74 -0.64 -15.43 1.47
#